data_AF-A0A914PL09-F1
#
_entry.id   AF-A0A914PL09-F1
#
_cell.length_a   1.000
_cell.length_b   1.000
_cell.length_c   1.000
_cell.angle_alpha   90.00
_cell.angle_beta   90.00
_cell.angle_gamma   90.00
#
_symmetry.space_group_name_H-M   'P 1'
#
loop_
_entity.id
_entity.type
_entity.pdbx_description
1 polymer ?
#
loop_
_entity_poly.entity_id
_entity_poly.type
_entity_poly.pdbx_seq_one_letter_code
_entity_poly.pdbx_strand_id
1 'polypeptide(L)'
;MSAQYQQQQHKCRLAIRTGSSLISIKRILLLSIIIFNCLIITSAIEHDSLECEKTGDCPEPSHTVIKLHKRDDELARRIAAEHGMVVKGQPFLDSHYFVEHSSSDHRRKRSVIASLNDHPDVRWVSEQRPKRRTKRDYMFNDNEVPEEEKFHESMVKETFRQRRRKREQIASINPDTKLPVPKLPFPDPLYEAQWYLVGKAVGNYDMNVREAWALGYAGRNVSVSILDDGIQRNHPDLAENYDPLASTDINDHDDDPTPQDNGDNKHGTRCAGEVASIAGNNQCGVGVAYHAKIGGVRMLDGPVSDSVEAASLNLNQDHIDICIMGPRR
;
A
#
# COMPACT_ATOMS: atom_id res chain seq x y z
N MET A 1 67.43 40.97 36.94
CA MET A 1 66.04 40.59 36.61
C MET A 1 65.56 41.26 35.31
N SER A 2 66.22 41.03 34.17
CA SER A 2 65.79 41.68 32.89
C SER A 2 65.85 40.80 31.65
N ALA A 3 66.35 39.56 31.72
CA ALA A 3 66.41 38.67 30.55
C ALA A 3 65.20 37.71 30.45
N GLN A 4 64.65 37.23 31.58
CA GLN A 4 63.54 36.28 31.57
C GLN A 4 62.18 36.89 31.20
N TYR A 5 61.98 38.20 31.44
CA TYR A 5 60.70 38.85 31.17
C TYR A 5 60.47 39.12 29.66
N GLN A 6 61.52 39.43 28.90
CA GLN A 6 61.40 39.64 27.45
C GLN A 6 61.16 38.35 26.66
N GLN A 7 61.69 37.22 27.11
CA GLN A 7 61.50 35.93 26.44
C GLN A 7 60.08 35.37 26.62
N GLN A 8 59.41 35.70 27.75
CA GLN A 8 58.02 35.33 28.01
C GLN A 8 57.04 36.14 27.13
N GLN A 9 57.29 37.45 26.93
CA GLN A 9 56.42 38.30 26.11
C GLN A 9 56.49 37.98 24.60
N HIS A 10 57.65 37.54 24.09
CA HIS A 10 57.76 37.16 22.68
C HIS A 10 57.03 35.85 22.36
N LYS A 11 57.01 34.88 23.30
CA LYS A 11 56.24 33.63 23.17
C LYS A 11 54.72 33.85 23.22
N CYS A 12 54.22 34.79 24.02
CA CYS A 12 52.80 35.15 24.04
C CYS A 12 52.33 35.85 22.76
N ARG A 13 53.16 36.67 22.11
CA ARG A 13 52.79 37.33 20.84
C ARG A 13 52.74 36.37 19.64
N LEU A 14 53.51 35.28 19.64
CA LEU A 14 53.42 34.26 18.59
C LEU A 14 52.17 33.38 18.71
N ALA A 15 51.73 33.06 19.94
CA ALA A 15 50.57 32.20 20.18
C ALA A 15 49.22 32.85 19.79
N ILE A 16 49.12 34.19 19.89
CA ILE A 16 47.90 34.93 19.50
C ILE A 16 47.79 35.05 17.98
N ARG A 17 48.91 35.11 17.25
CA ARG A 17 48.91 35.19 15.77
C ARG A 17 48.60 33.86 15.08
N THR A 18 48.88 32.72 15.72
CA THR A 18 48.58 31.39 15.16
C THR A 18 47.16 30.90 15.48
N GLY A 19 46.51 31.45 16.52
CA GLY A 19 45.13 31.10 16.89
C GLY A 19 44.06 31.58 15.89
N SER A 20 44.27 32.72 15.23
CA SER A 20 43.30 33.29 14.29
C SER A 20 43.15 32.48 13.00
N SER A 21 44.23 31.88 12.50
CA SER A 21 44.20 31.06 11.28
C SER A 21 43.57 29.69 11.50
N LEU A 22 43.76 29.09 12.68
CA LEU A 22 43.19 27.79 13.05
C LEU A 22 41.67 27.85 13.30
N ILE A 23 41.16 28.97 13.83
CA ILE A 23 39.71 29.20 14.02
C ILE A 23 39.02 29.39 12.66
N SER A 24 39.68 30.09 11.72
CA SER A 24 39.17 30.27 10.35
C SER A 24 39.07 28.94 9.60
N ILE A 25 40.11 28.10 9.68
CA ILE A 25 40.12 26.78 9.03
C ILE A 25 39.07 25.84 9.66
N LYS A 26 38.92 25.83 10.99
CA LYS A 26 37.87 25.02 11.64
C LYS A 26 36.46 25.46 11.28
N ARG A 27 36.20 26.78 11.14
CA ARG A 27 34.90 27.30 10.68
C ARG A 27 34.63 26.96 9.22
N ILE A 28 35.64 27.05 8.34
CA ILE A 28 35.53 26.67 6.93
C ILE A 28 35.28 25.17 6.79
N LEU A 29 35.97 24.32 7.59
CA LEU A 29 35.75 22.88 7.59
C LEU A 29 34.37 22.49 8.13
N LEU A 30 33.87 23.19 9.17
CA LEU A 30 32.53 22.93 9.71
C LEU A 30 31.45 23.38 8.71
N LEU A 31 31.62 24.53 8.07
CA LEU A 31 30.72 25.01 7.02
C LEU A 31 30.74 24.10 5.80
N SER A 32 31.91 23.60 5.37
CA SER A 32 31.98 22.66 4.26
C SER A 32 31.37 21.30 4.63
N ILE A 33 31.53 20.81 5.87
CA ILE A 33 30.84 19.60 6.34
C ILE A 33 29.32 19.81 6.42
N ILE A 34 28.84 20.97 6.87
CA ILE A 34 27.41 21.29 6.91
C ILE A 34 26.84 21.42 5.49
N ILE A 35 27.56 22.07 4.57
CA ILE A 35 27.16 22.20 3.16
C ILE A 35 27.21 20.84 2.46
N PHE A 36 28.20 20.00 2.73
CA PHE A 36 28.32 18.66 2.15
C PHE A 36 27.25 17.71 2.72
N ASN A 37 26.93 17.79 4.01
CA ASN A 37 25.79 17.06 4.58
C ASN A 37 24.45 17.61 4.09
N CYS A 38 24.29 18.93 3.90
CA CYS A 38 23.10 19.50 3.26
C CYS A 38 22.98 19.04 1.80
N LEU A 39 24.07 18.97 1.05
CA LEU A 39 24.10 18.44 -0.32
C LEU A 39 23.76 16.95 -0.38
N ILE A 40 24.29 16.15 0.56
CA ILE A 40 23.96 14.73 0.70
C ILE A 40 22.49 14.55 1.10
N ILE A 41 21.95 15.39 1.98
CA ILE A 41 20.54 15.35 2.39
C ILE A 41 19.63 15.84 1.25
N THR A 42 20.05 16.79 0.41
CA THR A 42 19.31 17.16 -0.82
C THR A 42 19.39 16.09 -1.90
N SER A 43 20.41 15.22 -1.90
CA SER A 43 20.48 14.05 -2.78
C SER A 43 19.87 12.78 -2.18
N ALA A 44 19.31 12.84 -0.97
CA ALA A 44 18.78 11.68 -0.24
C ALA A 44 17.27 11.76 0.05
N ILE A 45 16.54 12.67 -0.60
CA ILE A 45 15.08 12.63 -0.67
C ILE A 45 14.65 12.81 -2.13
N GLU A 46 15.19 11.97 -3.01
CA GLU A 46 14.46 11.53 -4.20
C GLU A 46 13.92 10.14 -3.89
N HIS A 47 12.79 10.08 -3.19
CA HIS A 47 12.05 8.84 -3.09
C HIS A 47 11.54 8.46 -4.50
N ASP A 48 12.07 7.34 -5.01
CA ASP A 48 11.46 6.45 -6.00
C ASP A 48 10.99 7.05 -7.34
N SER A 49 11.90 7.74 -8.04
CA SER A 49 11.85 7.91 -9.50
C SER A 49 12.70 6.85 -10.24
N LEU A 50 12.66 5.59 -9.81
CA LEU A 50 13.00 4.45 -10.66
C LEU A 50 11.88 4.34 -11.73
N GLU A 51 12.04 4.45 -13.05
CA GLU A 51 13.17 4.68 -13.94
C GLU A 51 12.57 5.43 -15.16
N CYS A 52 12.93 6.69 -15.40
CA CYS A 52 13.03 7.15 -16.79
C CYS A 52 14.46 6.85 -17.19
N GLU A 53 14.72 5.63 -17.67
CA GLU A 53 16.01 5.31 -18.23
C GLU A 53 16.36 6.33 -19.31
N LYS A 54 17.66 6.62 -19.42
CA LYS A 54 18.27 7.60 -20.33
C LYS A 54 18.03 7.31 -21.83
N THR A 55 17.14 6.37 -22.16
CA THR A 55 16.75 5.92 -23.50
C THR A 55 15.55 6.69 -24.06
N GLY A 56 14.95 7.61 -23.30
CA GLY A 56 14.06 8.64 -23.85
C GLY A 56 12.61 8.23 -24.08
N ASP A 57 12.18 7.04 -23.65
CA ASP A 57 10.80 6.59 -23.76
C ASP A 57 10.13 6.59 -22.38
N CYS A 58 9.85 7.80 -21.88
CA CYS A 58 9.05 7.96 -20.67
C CYS A 58 7.58 7.92 -21.04
N PRO A 59 6.74 7.08 -20.40
CA PRO A 59 5.32 7.09 -20.68
C PRO A 59 4.72 8.47 -20.39
N GLU A 60 3.79 8.90 -21.24
CA GLU A 60 3.11 10.18 -21.08
C GLU A 60 2.36 10.21 -19.72
N PRO A 61 2.27 11.39 -19.07
CA PRO A 61 1.48 11.52 -17.86
C PRO A 61 0.03 11.07 -18.11
N SER A 62 -0.46 10.16 -17.28
CA SER A 62 -1.83 9.65 -17.39
C SER A 62 -2.85 10.63 -16.81
N HIS A 63 -2.48 11.36 -15.76
CA HIS A 63 -3.36 12.32 -15.09
C HIS A 63 -2.55 13.38 -14.32
N THR A 64 -3.22 14.44 -13.88
CA THR A 64 -2.64 15.47 -13.02
C THR A 64 -3.30 15.43 -11.65
N VAL A 65 -2.53 15.69 -10.60
CA VAL A 65 -3.04 15.84 -9.24
C VAL A 65 -2.80 17.27 -8.77
N ILE A 66 -3.83 17.88 -8.21
CA ILE A 66 -3.72 19.14 -7.49
C ILE A 66 -3.92 18.89 -6.00
N LYS A 67 -3.22 19.65 -5.17
CA LYS A 67 -3.39 19.69 -3.73
C LYS A 67 -3.78 21.10 -3.32
N LEU A 68 -4.90 21.23 -2.62
CA LEU A 68 -5.32 22.50 -2.04
C LEU A 68 -4.74 22.69 -0.63
N HIS A 69 -4.73 23.93 -0.13
CA HIS A 69 -4.32 24.21 1.25
C HIS A 69 -5.23 23.56 2.30
N LYS A 70 -6.52 23.45 1.99
CA LYS A 70 -7.56 22.80 2.80
C LYS A 70 -8.55 22.08 1.89
N ARG A 71 -9.31 21.14 2.45
CA ARG A 71 -10.38 20.47 1.70
C ARG A 71 -11.46 21.48 1.33
N ASP A 72 -11.72 21.62 0.04
CA ASP A 72 -12.79 22.43 -0.53
C ASP A 72 -13.08 21.92 -1.96
N ASP A 73 -14.06 21.01 -2.03
CA ASP A 73 -14.39 20.29 -3.25
C ASP A 73 -14.99 21.23 -4.32
N GLU A 74 -15.68 22.30 -3.92
CA GLU A 74 -16.24 23.30 -4.83
C GLU A 74 -15.16 24.22 -5.40
N LEU A 75 -14.22 24.66 -4.56
CA LEU A 75 -13.07 25.44 -4.99
C LEU A 75 -12.19 24.63 -5.96
N ALA A 76 -11.92 23.35 -5.66
CA ALA A 76 -11.17 22.47 -6.55
C ALA A 76 -11.81 22.39 -7.95
N ARG A 77 -13.13 22.22 -8.02
CA ARG A 77 -13.88 22.19 -9.30
C ARG A 77 -13.81 23.53 -10.03
N ARG A 78 -13.92 24.66 -9.33
CA ARG A 78 -13.81 26.00 -9.93
C ARG A 78 -12.42 26.24 -10.51
N ILE A 79 -11.37 25.99 -9.72
CA ILE A 79 -9.98 26.14 -10.17
C ILE A 79 -9.71 25.26 -11.39
N ALA A 80 -10.14 24.01 -11.36
CA ALA A 80 -10.01 23.11 -12.50
C ALA A 80 -10.72 23.69 -13.75
N ALA A 81 -11.98 24.12 -13.60
CA ALA A 81 -12.76 24.66 -14.72
C ALA A 81 -12.15 25.96 -15.30
N GLU A 82 -11.66 26.87 -14.46
CA GLU A 82 -10.95 28.09 -14.87
C GLU A 82 -9.71 27.78 -15.73
N HIS A 83 -9.08 26.64 -15.48
CA HIS A 83 -7.90 26.16 -16.17
C HIS A 83 -8.22 25.18 -17.31
N GLY A 84 -9.49 25.00 -17.68
CA GLY A 84 -9.92 24.09 -18.74
C GLY A 84 -9.73 22.61 -18.40
N MET A 85 -9.88 22.27 -17.13
CA MET A 85 -9.76 20.94 -16.57
C MET A 85 -11.02 20.54 -15.80
N VAL A 86 -11.15 19.25 -15.51
CA VAL A 86 -12.27 18.67 -14.76
C VAL A 86 -11.71 17.80 -13.63
N VAL A 87 -12.28 17.94 -12.44
CA VAL A 87 -11.99 17.06 -11.30
C VAL A 87 -12.64 15.69 -11.54
N LYS A 88 -11.89 14.62 -11.33
CA LYS A 88 -12.33 13.24 -11.48
C LYS A 88 -12.44 12.55 -10.13
N GLY A 89 -13.51 11.77 -9.97
CA GLY A 89 -13.79 11.02 -8.75
C GLY A 89 -13.90 11.89 -7.49
N GLN A 90 -13.79 11.24 -6.35
CA GLN A 90 -13.70 11.91 -5.04
C GLN A 90 -12.25 12.35 -4.76
N PRO A 91 -12.06 13.39 -3.93
CA PRO A 91 -10.72 13.67 -3.41
C PRO A 91 -10.15 12.45 -2.68
N PHE A 92 -8.87 12.21 -2.87
CA PHE A 92 -8.12 11.23 -2.11
C PHE A 92 -7.18 11.95 -1.14
N LEU A 93 -6.96 11.35 0.03
CA LEU A 93 -6.39 12.06 1.18
C LEU A 93 -7.24 13.32 1.50
N ASP A 94 -6.79 14.17 2.43
CA ASP A 94 -7.60 15.29 2.89
C ASP A 94 -7.88 16.37 1.82
N SER A 95 -7.05 16.52 0.80
CA SER A 95 -7.09 17.68 -0.11
C SER A 95 -6.44 17.46 -1.47
N HIS A 96 -6.28 16.21 -1.92
CA HIS A 96 -5.73 15.91 -3.24
C HIS A 96 -6.86 15.52 -4.20
N TYR A 97 -6.79 16.03 -5.43
CA TYR A 97 -7.83 15.83 -6.43
C TYR A 97 -7.19 15.39 -7.74
N PHE A 98 -7.75 14.35 -8.36
CA PHE A 98 -7.44 14.02 -9.74
C PHE A 98 -8.07 15.06 -10.66
N VAL A 99 -7.27 15.62 -11.57
CA VAL A 99 -7.75 16.55 -12.59
C VAL A 99 -7.26 16.13 -13.98
N GLU A 100 -8.16 16.26 -14.95
CA GLU A 100 -7.91 15.92 -16.34
C GLU A 100 -8.22 17.10 -17.24
N HIS A 101 -7.47 17.28 -18.32
CA HIS A 101 -7.75 18.31 -19.31
C HIS A 101 -9.05 18.01 -20.07
N SER A 102 -9.89 19.02 -20.27
CA SER A 102 -11.08 18.88 -21.12
C SER A 102 -10.75 18.74 -22.62
N SER A 103 -9.49 18.96 -23.01
CA SER A 103 -9.01 18.92 -24.40
C SER A 103 -7.71 18.13 -24.51
N SER A 104 -7.58 17.36 -25.59
CA SER A 104 -6.42 16.52 -25.92
C SER A 104 -5.23 17.28 -26.52
N ASP A 105 -5.26 18.62 -26.61
CA ASP A 105 -4.17 19.43 -27.17
C ASP A 105 -2.96 19.51 -26.21
N HIS A 106 -1.90 18.74 -26.52
CA HIS A 106 -0.67 18.64 -25.72
C HIS A 106 0.06 19.99 -25.54
N ARG A 107 -0.06 20.96 -26.48
CA ARG A 107 0.60 22.27 -26.34
C ARG A 107 -0.01 23.12 -25.22
N ARG A 108 -1.28 22.91 -24.89
CA ARG A 108 -1.98 23.64 -23.82
C ARG A 108 -1.66 23.08 -22.43
N LYS A 109 -1.30 21.79 -22.32
CA LYS A 109 -1.06 21.10 -21.04
C LYS A 109 0.00 21.80 -20.17
N ARG A 110 1.21 22.05 -20.71
CA ARG A 110 2.32 22.65 -19.92
C ARG A 110 2.01 24.06 -19.39
N SER A 111 1.35 24.89 -20.19
CA SER A 111 0.98 26.25 -19.78
C SER A 111 -0.07 26.23 -18.68
N VAL A 112 -0.98 25.27 -18.71
CA VAL A 112 -2.01 25.08 -17.69
C VAL A 112 -1.40 24.62 -16.37
N ILE A 113 -0.46 23.67 -16.39
CA ILE A 113 0.23 23.21 -15.17
C ILE A 113 1.01 24.34 -14.50
N ALA A 114 1.69 25.19 -15.28
CA ALA A 114 2.37 26.36 -14.73
C ALA A 114 1.38 27.34 -14.07
N SER A 115 0.26 27.64 -14.73
CA SER A 115 -0.80 28.51 -14.18
C SER A 115 -1.42 27.95 -12.90
N LEU A 116 -1.62 26.63 -12.81
CA LEU A 116 -2.13 25.99 -11.59
C LEU A 116 -1.14 26.06 -10.42
N ASN A 117 0.16 25.94 -10.69
CA ASN A 117 1.19 26.09 -9.65
C ASN A 117 1.27 27.51 -9.08
N ASP A 118 0.91 28.52 -9.88
CA ASP A 118 0.90 29.92 -9.45
C ASP A 118 -0.43 30.33 -8.77
N HIS A 119 -1.43 29.45 -8.73
CA HIS A 119 -2.75 29.76 -8.16
C HIS A 119 -2.69 29.84 -6.63
N PRO A 120 -3.23 30.89 -5.98
CA PRO A 120 -3.05 31.14 -4.54
C PRO A 120 -3.61 30.05 -3.62
N ASP A 121 -4.67 29.36 -4.04
CA ASP A 121 -5.29 28.29 -3.25
C ASP A 121 -4.69 26.89 -3.51
N VAL A 122 -3.85 26.76 -4.55
CA VAL A 122 -3.21 25.51 -4.92
C VAL A 122 -1.85 25.45 -4.24
N ARG A 123 -1.68 24.46 -3.37
CA ARG A 123 -0.44 24.25 -2.63
C ARG A 123 0.61 23.53 -3.48
N TRP A 124 0.16 22.62 -4.34
CA TRP A 124 1.05 21.76 -5.12
C TRP A 124 0.30 21.14 -6.30
N VAL A 125 1.02 20.98 -7.42
CA VAL A 125 0.55 20.29 -8.62
C VAL A 125 1.59 19.27 -9.06
N SER A 126 1.16 18.11 -9.53
CA SER A 126 2.04 17.13 -10.15
C SER A 126 1.36 16.37 -11.26
N GLU A 127 2.05 16.31 -12.40
CA GLU A 127 1.75 15.38 -13.47
C GLU A 127 2.21 13.98 -13.07
N GLN A 128 1.28 13.03 -13.07
CA GLN A 128 1.49 11.67 -12.61
C GLN A 128 1.81 10.77 -13.79
N ARG A 129 2.94 10.08 -13.70
CA ARG A 129 3.38 9.15 -14.72
C ARG A 129 3.08 7.72 -14.28
N PRO A 130 2.54 6.88 -15.16
CA PRO A 130 2.34 5.49 -14.83
C PRO A 130 3.68 4.79 -14.69
N LYS A 131 3.78 3.93 -13.68
CA LYS A 131 4.95 3.06 -13.48
C LYS A 131 4.71 1.76 -14.23
N ARG A 132 5.71 1.30 -14.99
CA ARG A 132 5.64 0.00 -15.66
C ARG A 132 5.50 -1.08 -14.59
N ARG A 133 4.47 -1.91 -14.69
CA ARG A 133 4.23 -3.03 -13.78
C ARG A 133 4.17 -4.32 -14.56
N THR A 134 4.77 -5.35 -13.99
CA THR A 134 4.58 -6.72 -14.44
C THR A 134 3.84 -7.45 -13.34
N LYS A 135 2.69 -8.06 -13.66
CA LYS A 135 1.98 -8.95 -12.73
C LYS A 135 2.94 -10.06 -12.34
N ARG A 136 2.94 -10.42 -11.07
CA ARG A 136 3.77 -11.51 -10.59
C ARG A 136 3.09 -12.80 -11.03
N ASP A 137 3.39 -13.27 -12.23
CA ASP A 137 2.86 -14.53 -12.70
C ASP A 137 3.45 -15.70 -11.89
N TYR A 138 2.64 -16.75 -11.78
CA TYR A 138 2.93 -17.98 -11.07
C TYR A 138 4.18 -18.64 -11.66
N MET A 139 5.35 -18.39 -11.07
CA MET A 139 6.57 -19.11 -11.40
C MET A 139 6.57 -20.43 -10.63
N PHE A 140 5.93 -21.47 -11.17
CA PHE A 140 6.39 -22.83 -10.89
C PHE A 140 7.63 -23.09 -11.74
N ASN A 141 8.76 -23.33 -11.07
CA ASN A 141 9.81 -24.13 -11.65
C ASN A 141 10.01 -25.31 -10.68
N ASP A 142 9.25 -26.39 -10.90
CA ASP A 142 9.12 -27.55 -10.01
C ASP A 142 10.38 -28.43 -9.90
N ASN A 143 11.56 -27.91 -10.24
CA ASN A 143 12.75 -28.73 -10.44
C ASN A 143 13.87 -28.56 -9.42
N GLU A 144 13.66 -27.84 -8.31
CA GLU A 144 14.61 -27.88 -7.19
C GLU A 144 13.87 -27.85 -5.86
N VAL A 145 13.57 -29.04 -5.34
CA VAL A 145 13.32 -29.24 -3.92
C VAL A 145 14.69 -29.33 -3.25
N PRO A 146 15.12 -28.37 -2.41
CA PRO A 146 16.31 -28.56 -1.62
C PRO A 146 16.01 -29.64 -0.58
N GLU A 147 16.74 -30.75 -0.65
CA GLU A 147 16.79 -31.73 0.42
C GLU A 147 17.41 -31.10 1.67
N GLU A 148 16.81 -31.46 2.81
CA GLU A 148 17.34 -31.35 4.18
C GLU A 148 17.37 -29.92 4.80
N GLU A 149 17.04 -29.70 6.08
CA GLU A 149 17.00 -30.63 7.20
C GLU A 149 16.21 -30.10 8.41
N LYS A 150 15.88 -31.06 9.28
CA LYS A 150 15.24 -30.95 10.58
C LYS A 150 15.90 -29.94 11.52
N PHE A 151 15.36 -28.74 11.68
CA PHE A 151 15.69 -27.90 12.83
C PHE A 151 14.57 -26.92 13.16
N HIS A 152 13.55 -27.34 13.93
CA HIS A 152 12.84 -26.50 14.93
C HIS A 152 11.58 -27.13 15.59
N GLU A 153 11.43 -28.45 15.62
CA GLU A 153 10.19 -29.06 16.14
C GLU A 153 9.95 -28.80 17.65
N SER A 154 11.00 -28.67 18.46
CA SER A 154 10.89 -28.49 19.92
C SER A 154 10.52 -27.05 20.32
N MET A 155 11.11 -26.04 19.68
CA MET A 155 10.86 -24.63 20.01
C MET A 155 9.48 -24.16 19.50
N VAL A 156 9.03 -24.71 18.37
CA VAL A 156 7.69 -24.48 17.83
C VAL A 156 6.63 -25.08 18.76
N LYS A 157 6.82 -26.33 19.23
CA LYS A 157 5.89 -27.00 20.17
C LYS A 157 5.77 -26.26 21.51
N GLU A 158 6.86 -25.72 22.05
CA GLU A 158 6.83 -25.00 23.32
C GLU A 158 6.13 -23.63 23.19
N THR A 159 6.36 -22.93 22.08
CA THR A 159 5.66 -21.68 21.76
C THR A 159 4.14 -21.91 21.60
N PHE A 160 3.74 -23.00 20.95
CA PHE A 160 2.33 -23.37 20.83
C PHE A 160 1.68 -23.75 22.18
N ARG A 161 2.40 -24.45 23.07
CA ARG A 161 1.92 -24.77 24.42
C ARG A 161 1.72 -23.53 25.28
N GLN A 162 2.65 -22.57 25.21
CA GLN A 162 2.55 -21.31 25.94
C GLN A 162 1.37 -20.45 25.45
N ARG A 163 1.14 -20.40 24.12
CA ARG A 163 -0.04 -19.75 23.54
C ARG A 163 -1.35 -20.43 23.93
N ARG A 164 -1.39 -21.76 24.01
CA ARG A 164 -2.56 -22.54 24.46
C ARG A 164 -2.93 -22.24 25.91
N ARG A 165 -1.95 -22.19 26.83
CA ARG A 165 -2.19 -21.81 28.24
C ARG A 165 -2.74 -20.40 28.38
N LYS A 166 -2.22 -19.45 27.60
CA LYS A 166 -2.73 -18.06 27.56
C LYS A 166 -4.15 -17.99 26.97
N ARG A 167 -4.51 -18.87 26.02
CA ARG A 167 -5.86 -18.97 25.43
C ARG A 167 -6.90 -19.57 26.37
N GLU A 168 -6.56 -20.61 27.12
CA GLU A 168 -7.44 -21.20 28.15
C GLU A 168 -7.80 -20.16 29.24
N GLN A 169 -6.89 -19.22 29.50
CA GLN A 169 -7.09 -18.11 30.43
C GLN A 169 -7.91 -16.94 29.84
N ILE A 170 -7.99 -16.78 28.52
CA ILE A 170 -8.80 -15.74 27.85
C ILE A 170 -10.23 -16.25 27.61
N ALA A 171 -10.40 -17.53 27.29
CA ALA A 171 -11.71 -18.15 27.08
C ALA A 171 -12.57 -18.18 28.36
N SER A 172 -11.96 -18.09 29.56
CA SER A 172 -12.67 -17.98 30.83
C SER A 172 -13.16 -16.57 31.16
N ILE A 173 -12.73 -15.54 30.41
CA ILE A 173 -13.07 -14.14 30.66
C ILE A 173 -14.34 -13.72 29.89
N ASN A 174 -14.78 -14.48 28.87
CA ASN A 174 -15.97 -14.14 28.06
C ASN A 174 -16.88 -15.37 27.82
N PRO A 175 -17.74 -15.74 28.78
CA PRO A 175 -18.62 -16.91 28.64
C PRO A 175 -19.82 -16.71 27.68
N ASP A 176 -20.04 -15.49 27.16
CA ASP A 176 -21.24 -15.14 26.37
C ASP A 176 -21.06 -15.12 24.84
N THR A 177 -19.85 -15.30 24.30
CA THR A 177 -19.66 -15.39 22.85
C THR A 177 -19.84 -16.83 22.36
N LYS A 178 -21.06 -17.38 22.43
CA LYS A 178 -21.41 -18.58 21.65
C LYS A 178 -21.56 -18.17 20.18
N LEU A 179 -20.42 -17.88 19.54
CA LEU A 179 -20.39 -17.69 18.09
C LEU A 179 -20.90 -18.99 17.43
N PRO A 180 -21.74 -18.91 16.39
CA PRO A 180 -22.18 -20.10 15.67
C PRO A 180 -20.97 -20.86 15.15
N VAL A 181 -20.83 -22.12 15.58
CA VAL A 181 -19.78 -23.01 15.09
C VAL A 181 -20.31 -23.71 13.84
N PRO A 182 -19.60 -23.69 12.71
CA PRO A 182 -20.03 -24.39 11.51
C PRO A 182 -19.99 -25.90 11.70
N LYS A 183 -20.88 -26.61 11.01
CA LYS A 183 -20.80 -28.06 10.88
C LYS A 183 -19.92 -28.40 9.67
N LEU A 184 -18.79 -29.06 9.93
CA LEU A 184 -17.88 -29.54 8.89
C LEU A 184 -18.18 -31.01 8.52
N PRO A 185 -17.84 -31.47 7.30
CA PRO A 185 -17.36 -30.67 6.18
C PRO A 185 -18.47 -29.75 5.62
N PHE A 186 -18.07 -28.65 4.99
CA PHE A 186 -19.03 -27.82 4.28
C PHE A 186 -19.56 -28.56 3.04
N PRO A 187 -20.81 -28.31 2.62
CA PRO A 187 -21.41 -28.98 1.48
C PRO A 187 -20.91 -28.44 0.12
N ASP A 188 -20.08 -27.39 0.11
CA ASP A 188 -19.59 -26.71 -1.09
C ASP A 188 -18.73 -27.66 -1.96
N PRO A 189 -19.00 -27.77 -3.28
CA PRO A 189 -18.43 -28.82 -4.12
C PRO A 189 -16.90 -28.87 -4.19
N LEU A 190 -16.23 -27.73 -4.07
CA LEU A 190 -14.77 -27.58 -4.16
C LEU A 190 -14.09 -27.56 -2.78
N TYR A 191 -14.84 -27.55 -1.67
CA TYR A 191 -14.24 -27.48 -0.32
C TYR A 191 -13.24 -28.61 -0.08
N GLU A 192 -13.58 -29.84 -0.48
CA GLU A 192 -12.72 -31.00 -0.34
C GLU A 192 -11.45 -30.95 -1.22
N ALA A 193 -11.44 -30.09 -2.25
CA ALA A 193 -10.31 -29.84 -3.14
C ALA A 193 -9.42 -28.67 -2.66
N GLN A 194 -9.88 -27.85 -1.72
CA GLN A 194 -9.08 -26.78 -1.09
C GLN A 194 -8.11 -27.36 -0.07
N TRP A 195 -7.10 -28.07 -0.57
CA TRP A 195 -6.10 -28.80 0.21
C TRP A 195 -5.45 -27.99 1.33
N TYR A 196 -5.31 -26.67 1.13
CA TYR A 196 -4.75 -25.71 2.08
C TYR A 196 -5.66 -25.42 3.30
N LEU A 197 -6.93 -25.81 3.26
CA LEU A 197 -7.88 -25.71 4.38
C LEU A 197 -8.11 -27.05 5.09
N VAL A 198 -8.02 -28.17 4.36
CA VAL A 198 -8.51 -29.48 4.82
C VAL A 198 -7.43 -30.51 5.15
N GLY A 199 -6.15 -30.14 5.09
CA GLY A 199 -5.04 -31.02 5.51
C GLY A 199 -4.70 -32.09 4.48
N LYS A 200 -4.93 -31.79 3.19
CA LYS A 200 -4.69 -32.71 2.07
C LYS A 200 -3.43 -32.38 1.27
N ALA A 201 -2.61 -31.42 1.73
CA ALA A 201 -1.29 -31.22 1.14
C ALA A 201 -0.38 -32.44 1.39
N VAL A 202 0.70 -32.56 0.63
CA VAL A 202 1.75 -33.55 0.90
C VAL A 202 2.23 -33.41 2.35
N GLY A 203 2.21 -34.50 3.12
CA GLY A 203 2.55 -34.46 4.55
C GLY A 203 1.40 -34.08 5.49
N ASN A 204 0.16 -34.00 4.98
CA ASN A 204 -1.04 -33.58 5.71
C ASN A 204 -0.98 -32.12 6.23
N TYR A 205 -0.22 -31.26 5.56
CA TYR A 205 -0.13 -29.85 5.92
C TYR A 205 -1.38 -29.07 5.48
N ASP A 206 -1.77 -28.10 6.29
CA ASP A 206 -2.77 -27.05 5.98
C ASP A 206 -2.48 -25.79 6.82
N MET A 207 -3.33 -24.77 6.69
CA MET A 207 -3.25 -23.54 7.49
C MET A 207 -3.85 -23.68 8.91
N ASN A 208 -4.35 -24.86 9.30
CA ASN A 208 -4.99 -25.13 10.59
C ASN A 208 -6.15 -24.13 10.91
N VAL A 209 -6.95 -23.81 9.89
CA VAL A 209 -8.08 -22.87 9.97
C VAL A 209 -9.35 -23.50 10.55
N ARG A 210 -9.51 -24.83 10.42
CA ARG A 210 -10.68 -25.56 10.92
C ARG A 210 -10.81 -25.47 12.43
N GLU A 211 -9.69 -25.42 13.14
CA GLU A 211 -9.62 -25.22 14.59
C GLU A 211 -10.10 -23.81 14.98
N ALA A 212 -9.81 -22.79 14.16
CA ALA A 212 -10.32 -21.44 14.40
C ALA A 212 -11.84 -21.38 14.18
N TRP A 213 -12.34 -22.04 13.13
CA TRP A 213 -13.76 -22.19 12.87
C TRP A 213 -14.48 -22.96 13.98
N ALA A 214 -13.87 -24.01 14.52
CA ALA A 214 -14.41 -24.77 15.66
C ALA A 214 -14.54 -23.93 16.95
N LEU A 215 -13.75 -22.85 17.05
CA LEU A 215 -13.85 -21.84 18.11
C LEU A 215 -14.84 -20.71 17.77
N GLY A 216 -15.48 -20.76 16.59
CA GLY A 216 -16.44 -19.77 16.11
C GLY A 216 -15.83 -18.55 15.41
N TYR A 217 -14.51 -18.54 15.16
CA TYR A 217 -13.86 -17.42 14.46
C TYR A 217 -13.89 -17.64 12.96
N ALA A 218 -14.69 -16.84 12.25
CA ALA A 218 -14.84 -16.90 10.79
C ALA A 218 -14.77 -15.53 10.10
N GLY A 219 -14.22 -14.51 10.78
CA GLY A 219 -14.05 -13.16 10.22
C GLY A 219 -15.23 -12.20 10.39
N ARG A 220 -16.25 -12.55 11.19
CA ARG A 220 -17.38 -11.65 11.46
C ARG A 220 -16.89 -10.29 11.98
N ASN A 221 -17.49 -9.21 11.45
CA ASN A 221 -17.17 -7.81 11.76
C ASN A 221 -15.73 -7.41 11.38
N VAL A 222 -15.12 -8.11 10.42
CA VAL A 222 -13.88 -7.69 9.78
C VAL A 222 -14.21 -7.29 8.35
N SER A 223 -13.79 -6.11 7.92
CA SER A 223 -13.86 -5.65 6.53
C SER A 223 -12.49 -5.76 5.86
N VAL A 224 -12.45 -6.42 4.70
CA VAL A 224 -11.24 -6.65 3.92
C VAL A 224 -11.41 -6.05 2.53
N SER A 225 -10.38 -5.40 1.99
CA SER A 225 -10.40 -4.89 0.62
C SER A 225 -9.24 -5.45 -0.22
N ILE A 226 -9.56 -5.89 -1.43
CA ILE A 226 -8.61 -6.41 -2.42
C ILE A 226 -8.21 -5.28 -3.39
N LEU A 227 -6.94 -4.87 -3.36
CA LEU A 227 -6.42 -3.81 -4.23
C LEU A 227 -5.84 -4.44 -5.50
N ASP A 228 -6.65 -4.56 -6.55
CA ASP A 228 -6.32 -5.37 -7.72
C ASP A 228 -7.02 -4.91 -9.03
N ASP A 229 -7.35 -5.86 -9.91
CA ASP A 229 -8.04 -5.66 -11.20
C ASP A 229 -9.58 -5.61 -11.09
N GLY A 230 -10.10 -5.52 -9.86
CA GLY A 230 -11.53 -5.43 -9.56
C GLY A 230 -12.09 -6.70 -8.89
N ILE A 231 -13.34 -6.60 -8.45
CA ILE A 231 -14.08 -7.70 -7.81
C ILE A 231 -15.46 -7.87 -8.45
N GLN A 232 -15.78 -9.09 -8.88
CA GLN A 232 -17.10 -9.42 -9.38
C GLN A 232 -18.10 -9.44 -8.21
N ARG A 233 -18.62 -8.27 -7.83
CA ARG A 233 -19.48 -8.08 -6.66
C ARG A 233 -20.77 -8.91 -6.67
N ASN A 234 -21.24 -9.32 -7.85
CA ASN A 234 -22.43 -10.16 -8.03
C ASN A 234 -22.13 -11.65 -8.17
N HIS A 235 -20.88 -12.09 -7.94
CA HIS A 235 -20.52 -13.50 -7.96
C HIS A 235 -21.34 -14.23 -6.87
N PRO A 236 -21.98 -15.38 -7.19
CA PRO A 236 -22.89 -16.07 -6.26
C PRO A 236 -22.22 -16.47 -4.94
N ASP A 237 -20.90 -16.64 -4.97
CA ASP A 237 -20.09 -17.01 -3.81
C ASP A 237 -19.49 -15.81 -3.05
N LEU A 238 -19.73 -14.58 -3.49
CA LEU A 238 -19.22 -13.35 -2.85
C LEU A 238 -20.32 -12.34 -2.50
N ALA A 239 -21.45 -12.35 -3.21
CA ALA A 239 -22.44 -11.29 -3.18
C ALA A 239 -23.00 -10.97 -1.78
N GLU A 240 -23.16 -11.96 -0.91
CA GLU A 240 -23.62 -11.75 0.48
C GLU A 240 -22.55 -11.09 1.37
N ASN A 241 -21.29 -11.39 1.11
CA ASN A 241 -20.14 -10.85 1.83
C ASN A 241 -19.63 -9.54 1.21
N TYR A 242 -20.08 -9.18 0.01
CA TYR A 242 -19.68 -7.94 -0.66
C TYR A 242 -19.96 -6.70 0.21
N ASP A 243 -18.98 -5.80 0.24
CA ASP A 243 -19.03 -4.55 0.98
C ASP A 243 -18.71 -3.36 0.07
N PRO A 244 -19.71 -2.53 -0.26
CA PRO A 244 -19.50 -1.35 -1.10
C PRO A 244 -18.64 -0.29 -0.41
N LEU A 245 -18.60 -0.23 0.92
CA LEU A 245 -17.74 0.72 1.63
C LEU A 245 -16.27 0.31 1.64
N ALA A 246 -15.97 -0.96 1.33
CA ALA A 246 -14.62 -1.46 1.11
C ALA A 246 -14.23 -1.49 -0.37
N SER A 247 -14.99 -0.81 -1.23
CA SER A 247 -14.89 -0.93 -2.68
C SER A 247 -14.91 0.42 -3.38
N THR A 248 -14.20 0.52 -4.50
CA THR A 248 -14.25 1.67 -5.43
C THR A 248 -13.55 1.31 -6.74
N ASP A 249 -13.80 2.08 -7.79
CA ASP A 249 -13.07 2.02 -9.04
C ASP A 249 -12.25 3.30 -9.23
N ILE A 250 -10.92 3.17 -9.12
CA ILE A 250 -10.01 4.30 -9.33
C ILE A 250 -9.65 4.45 -10.81
N ASN A 251 -9.73 3.37 -11.59
CA ASN A 251 -9.45 3.40 -13.02
C ASN A 251 -10.50 4.24 -13.77
N ASP A 252 -11.78 4.04 -13.47
CA ASP A 252 -12.90 4.72 -14.12
C ASP A 252 -13.54 5.83 -13.26
N HIS A 253 -13.05 6.01 -12.02
CA HIS A 253 -13.47 7.05 -11.07
C HIS A 253 -14.94 6.98 -10.64
N ASP A 254 -15.40 5.77 -10.32
CA ASP A 254 -16.74 5.50 -9.78
C ASP A 254 -16.69 4.50 -8.60
N ASP A 255 -17.86 4.07 -8.11
CA ASP A 255 -17.98 3.19 -6.94
C ASP A 255 -18.21 1.71 -7.31
N ASP A 256 -18.19 1.34 -8.60
CA ASP A 256 -18.43 -0.04 -9.06
C ASP A 256 -17.12 -0.74 -9.47
N PRO A 257 -16.51 -1.54 -8.58
CA PRO A 257 -15.22 -2.19 -8.86
C PRO A 257 -15.34 -3.41 -9.79
N THR A 258 -16.44 -3.55 -10.53
CA THR A 258 -16.71 -4.73 -11.36
C THR A 258 -15.64 -4.83 -12.45
N PRO A 259 -14.96 -5.99 -12.58
CA PRO A 259 -13.94 -6.19 -13.60
C PRO A 259 -14.49 -5.99 -15.01
N GLN A 260 -13.71 -5.37 -15.89
CA GLN A 260 -14.03 -5.35 -17.31
C GLN A 260 -13.80 -6.73 -17.93
N ASP A 261 -14.73 -7.20 -18.77
CA ASP A 261 -14.67 -8.51 -19.44
C ASP A 261 -13.74 -8.49 -20.66
N ASN A 262 -12.44 -8.27 -20.41
CA ASN A 262 -11.38 -8.19 -21.43
C ASN A 262 -10.39 -9.38 -21.36
N GLY A 263 -10.66 -10.37 -20.51
CA GLY A 263 -9.93 -11.65 -20.39
C GLY A 263 -8.85 -11.72 -19.29
N ASP A 264 -8.33 -10.57 -18.84
CA ASP A 264 -7.22 -10.51 -17.88
C ASP A 264 -7.64 -10.13 -16.45
N ASN A 265 -8.80 -9.49 -16.28
CA ASN A 265 -9.31 -9.00 -14.98
C ASN A 265 -10.05 -10.05 -14.15
N LYS A 266 -9.36 -11.12 -13.76
CA LYS A 266 -9.93 -12.22 -12.96
C LYS A 266 -9.25 -12.41 -11.62
N HIS A 267 -8.17 -11.68 -11.35
CA HIS A 267 -7.29 -11.96 -10.23
C HIS A 267 -7.89 -11.47 -8.91
N GLY A 268 -8.40 -10.24 -8.87
CA GLY A 268 -9.02 -9.68 -7.67
C GLY A 268 -10.22 -10.51 -7.20
N THR A 269 -11.06 -10.99 -8.12
CA THR A 269 -12.19 -11.88 -7.79
C THR A 269 -11.74 -13.22 -7.21
N ARG A 270 -10.64 -13.80 -7.71
CA ARG A 270 -10.06 -15.04 -7.16
C ARG A 270 -9.51 -14.82 -5.75
N CYS A 271 -8.73 -13.75 -5.57
CA CYS A 271 -8.20 -13.38 -4.25
C CYS A 271 -9.32 -13.10 -3.24
N ALA A 272 -10.40 -12.43 -3.66
CA ALA A 272 -11.58 -12.21 -2.81
C ALA A 272 -12.23 -13.53 -2.37
N GLY A 273 -12.33 -14.52 -3.27
CA GLY A 273 -12.85 -15.86 -2.96
C GLY A 273 -12.01 -16.60 -1.92
N GLU A 274 -10.68 -16.54 -2.03
CA GLU A 274 -9.78 -17.15 -1.03
C GLU A 274 -10.02 -16.59 0.39
N VAL A 275 -10.35 -15.30 0.49
CA VAL A 275 -10.62 -14.64 1.77
C VAL A 275 -12.04 -14.93 2.27
N ALA A 276 -13.06 -14.66 1.46
CA ALA A 276 -14.43 -14.49 1.93
C ALA A 276 -15.51 -15.14 1.05
N SER A 277 -15.17 -16.16 0.25
CA SER A 277 -16.19 -17.04 -0.35
C SER A 277 -17.15 -17.56 0.72
N ILE A 278 -18.45 -17.52 0.43
CA ILE A 278 -19.53 -17.89 1.35
C ILE A 278 -19.45 -19.39 1.65
N ALA A 279 -19.57 -19.76 2.93
CA ALA A 279 -19.61 -21.17 3.31
C ALA A 279 -21.04 -21.73 3.30
N GLY A 280 -21.22 -22.94 2.77
CA GLY A 280 -22.46 -23.70 2.85
C GLY A 280 -23.57 -23.24 1.92
N ASN A 281 -23.24 -22.52 0.84
CA ASN A 281 -24.19 -22.10 -0.19
C ASN A 281 -24.26 -23.08 -1.38
N ASN A 282 -23.50 -24.18 -1.35
CA ASN A 282 -23.37 -25.17 -2.41
C ASN A 282 -22.76 -24.61 -3.71
N GLN A 283 -22.00 -23.53 -3.63
CA GLN A 283 -21.25 -22.94 -4.75
C GLN A 283 -19.76 -23.11 -4.49
N CYS A 284 -18.98 -23.30 -5.55
CA CYS A 284 -17.51 -23.27 -5.50
C CYS A 284 -16.91 -23.89 -4.22
N GLY A 285 -16.16 -23.12 -3.43
CA GLY A 285 -15.48 -23.55 -2.21
C GLY A 285 -15.78 -22.59 -1.06
N VAL A 286 -14.87 -22.45 -0.11
CA VAL A 286 -15.08 -21.64 1.10
C VAL A 286 -13.89 -20.70 1.32
N GLY A 287 -14.15 -19.46 1.72
CA GLY A 287 -13.13 -18.50 2.12
C GLY A 287 -12.58 -18.78 3.51
N VAL A 288 -11.33 -18.41 3.79
CA VAL A 288 -10.73 -18.55 5.13
C VAL A 288 -11.57 -17.84 6.21
N ALA A 289 -12.10 -16.67 5.86
CA ALA A 289 -12.93 -15.80 6.67
C ALA A 289 -14.30 -15.61 6.00
N TYR A 290 -15.04 -16.71 5.80
CA TYR A 290 -16.34 -16.73 5.10
C TYR A 290 -17.48 -15.92 5.75
N HIS A 291 -17.26 -15.27 6.90
CA HIS A 291 -18.17 -14.28 7.51
C HIS A 291 -17.60 -12.86 7.54
N ALA A 292 -16.44 -12.62 6.95
CA ALA A 292 -15.90 -11.28 6.74
C ALA A 292 -16.67 -10.55 5.64
N LYS A 293 -16.60 -9.23 5.70
CA LYS A 293 -17.00 -8.35 4.61
C LYS A 293 -15.83 -8.18 3.65
N ILE A 294 -16.11 -8.22 2.36
CA ILE A 294 -15.09 -8.20 1.30
C ILE A 294 -15.44 -7.15 0.25
N GLY A 295 -14.52 -6.24 -0.02
CA GLY A 295 -14.60 -5.29 -1.11
C GLY A 295 -13.42 -5.41 -2.07
N GLY A 296 -13.39 -4.54 -3.06
CA GLY A 296 -12.30 -4.48 -4.02
C GLY A 296 -12.08 -3.07 -4.54
N VAL A 297 -10.81 -2.71 -4.69
CA VAL A 297 -10.39 -1.48 -5.36
C VAL A 297 -9.87 -1.87 -6.74
N ARG A 298 -10.60 -1.48 -7.79
CA ARG A 298 -10.14 -1.62 -9.17
C ARG A 298 -9.14 -0.50 -9.46
N MET A 299 -7.86 -0.86 -9.47
CA MET A 299 -6.74 0.08 -9.66
C MET A 299 -5.63 -0.46 -10.57
N LEU A 300 -5.65 -1.75 -10.94
CA LEU A 300 -4.66 -2.39 -11.80
C LEU A 300 -5.10 -2.54 -13.28
N ASP A 301 -6.36 -2.23 -13.61
CA ASP A 301 -6.89 -2.33 -14.97
C ASP A 301 -6.74 -1.02 -15.74
N GLY A 302 -5.52 -0.48 -15.72
CA GLY A 302 -5.17 0.80 -16.35
C GLY A 302 -3.82 1.35 -15.86
N PRO A 303 -3.46 2.58 -16.26
CA PRO A 303 -2.19 3.18 -15.89
C PRO A 303 -2.08 3.41 -14.37
N VAL A 304 -1.07 2.79 -13.73
CA VAL A 304 -0.93 2.89 -12.27
C VAL A 304 0.21 3.82 -11.89
N SER A 305 -0.13 4.94 -11.26
CA SER A 305 0.81 5.94 -10.75
C SER A 305 0.87 5.93 -9.21
N ASP A 306 1.82 6.66 -8.63
CA ASP A 306 1.94 6.80 -7.17
C ASP A 306 0.67 7.36 -6.52
N SER A 307 0.00 8.33 -7.17
CA SER A 307 -1.29 8.85 -6.67
C SER A 307 -2.44 7.86 -6.73
N VAL A 308 -2.46 6.96 -7.73
CA VAL A 308 -3.47 5.88 -7.81
C VAL A 308 -3.28 4.92 -6.64
N GLU A 309 -2.03 4.53 -6.35
CA GLU A 309 -1.73 3.73 -5.16
C GLU A 309 -2.06 4.43 -3.86
N ALA A 310 -1.72 5.71 -3.73
CA ALA A 310 -2.04 6.49 -2.55
C ALA A 310 -3.55 6.60 -2.33
N ALA A 311 -4.33 6.82 -3.40
CA ALA A 311 -5.79 6.83 -3.33
C ALA A 311 -6.33 5.46 -2.92
N SER A 312 -5.78 4.39 -3.49
CA SER A 312 -6.17 3.00 -3.22
C SER A 312 -5.95 2.64 -1.75
N LEU A 313 -4.75 2.92 -1.22
CA LEU A 313 -4.38 2.64 0.18
C LEU A 313 -5.09 3.53 1.21
N ASN A 314 -5.66 4.65 0.76
CA ASN A 314 -6.37 5.59 1.62
C ASN A 314 -7.90 5.44 1.57
N LEU A 315 -8.42 4.44 0.86
CA LEU A 315 -9.85 4.19 0.84
C LEU A 315 -10.35 3.86 2.25
N ASN A 316 -11.32 4.65 2.74
CA ASN A 316 -12.13 4.40 3.93
C ASN A 316 -11.38 3.71 5.10
N GLN A 317 -10.23 4.28 5.51
CA GLN A 317 -9.35 3.69 6.53
C GLN A 317 -10.01 3.49 7.90
N ASP A 318 -11.09 4.22 8.19
CA ASP A 318 -11.88 4.06 9.42
C ASP A 318 -12.86 2.86 9.35
N HIS A 319 -13.05 2.27 8.17
CA HIS A 319 -13.97 1.16 7.91
C HIS A 319 -13.25 -0.13 7.48
N ILE A 320 -12.23 -0.02 6.64
CA ILE A 320 -11.47 -1.18 6.13
C ILE A 320 -10.42 -1.59 7.14
N ASP A 321 -10.51 -2.82 7.66
CA ASP A 321 -9.56 -3.34 8.65
C ASP A 321 -8.28 -3.88 8.00
N ILE A 322 -8.41 -4.52 6.82
CA ILE A 322 -7.31 -5.20 6.15
C ILE A 322 -7.31 -4.87 4.65
N CYS A 323 -6.16 -4.41 4.15
CA CYS A 323 -5.90 -4.14 2.75
C CYS A 323 -4.94 -5.20 2.19
N ILE A 324 -5.33 -5.90 1.12
CA ILE A 324 -4.50 -6.91 0.45
C ILE A 324 -4.01 -6.33 -0.88
N MET A 325 -2.69 -6.21 -1.01
CA MET A 325 -2.02 -5.71 -2.21
C MET A 325 -0.79 -6.58 -2.53
N GLY A 326 -0.62 -6.96 -3.80
CA GLY A 326 0.57 -7.67 -4.28
C GLY A 326 1.76 -6.71 -4.46
N PRO A 327 3.02 -7.12 -4.14
CA PRO A 327 4.15 -6.20 -4.28
C PRO A 327 4.57 -6.01 -5.74
N ARG A 328 4.94 -4.76 -6.08
CA ARG A 328 5.64 -4.37 -7.32
C ARG A 328 6.84 -5.30 -7.60
N ARG A 329 7.07 -5.66 -8.86
CA ARG A 329 8.39 -6.13 -9.32
C ARG A 329 9.08 -5.00 -10.04
#